data_AF-A0A6V7IWU3-F1
#
_entry.id   AF-A0A6V7IWU3-F1
#
_cell.length_a   1.000
_cell.length_b   1.000
_cell.length_c   1.000
_cell.angle_alpha   90.00
_cell.angle_beta   90.00
_cell.angle_gamma   90.00
#
_symmetry.space_group_name_H-M   'P 1'
#
loop_
_entity.id
_entity.type
_entity.pdbx_description
1 polymer ?
#
loop_
_entity_poly.entity_id
_entity_poly.type
_entity_poly.pdbx_seq_one_letter_code
_entity_poly.pdbx_strand_id
1 'polypeptide(L)' 'AIVVLDAHLLLGKLHYAMGLYEEALQHYHQAELHTLTEKQLPSRSLRIVAESYAIK' A
#
# COMPACT_ATOMS: atom_id res chain seq x y z
N ALA A 1 -2.37 5.64 12.44
CA ALA A 1 -1.10 5.04 12.90
C ALA A 1 -0.44 4.31 11.74
N ILE A 2 0.90 4.29 11.63
CA ILE A 2 1.64 3.65 10.52
C ILE A 2 1.20 2.20 10.28
N VAL A 3 0.86 1.47 11.35
CA VAL A 3 0.36 0.09 11.30
C VAL A 3 -0.93 -0.06 10.47
N VAL A 4 -1.84 0.92 10.52
CA VAL A 4 -3.10 0.88 9.76
C VAL A 4 -2.86 1.11 8.28
N LEU A 5 -1.90 1.98 7.94
CA LEU A 5 -1.52 2.23 6.54
C LEU A 5 -0.82 1.00 5.95
N ASP A 6 0.12 0.40 6.68
CA ASP A 6 0.74 -0.88 6.30
C ASP A 6 -0.32 -1.98 6.06
N ALA A 7 -1.37 -2.04 6.89
CA ALA A 7 -2.44 -3.03 6.73
C ALA A 7 -3.22 -2.85 5.41
N HIS A 8 -3.58 -1.61 5.06
CA HIS A 8 -4.22 -1.33 3.77
C HIS A 8 -3.32 -1.67 2.58
N LEU A 9 -2.02 -1.34 2.65
CA LEU A 9 -1.07 -1.69 1.59
C LEU A 9 -0.93 -3.21 1.41
N LEU A 10 -0.86 -3.95 2.52
CA LEU A 10 -0.78 -5.42 2.48
C LEU A 10 -2.07 -6.06 1.97
N LEU A 11 -3.25 -5.54 2.35
CA LEU A 11 -4.53 -5.99 1.82
C LEU A 11 -4.68 -5.67 0.34
N GLY A 12 -4.23 -4.49 -0.12
CA GLY A 12 -4.20 -4.16 -1.54
C GLY A 12 -3.38 -5.16 -2.35
N LYS A 13 -2.21 -5.54 -1.83
CA LYS A 13 -1.34 -6.57 -2.44
C LYS A 13 -2.01 -7.94 -2.51
N LEU A 14 -2.73 -8.34 -1.47
CA LEU A 14 -3.47 -9.61 -1.44
C LEU A 14 -4.59 -9.62 -2.48
N HIS A 15 -5.41 -8.58 -2.54
CA HIS A 15 -6.49 -8.46 -3.52
C HIS A 15 -5.95 -8.47 -4.95
N TYR A 16 -4.85 -7.76 -5.21
CA TYR A 16 -4.17 -7.82 -6.50
C TYR A 16 -3.77 -9.24 -6.89
N ALA A 17 -3.17 -10.00 -5.96
CA ALA A 17 -2.78 -11.40 -6.19
C ALA A 17 -3.98 -12.33 -6.43
N MET A 18 -5.17 -11.98 -5.93
CA MET A 18 -6.42 -12.70 -6.15
C MET A 18 -7.13 -12.30 -7.45
N GLY A 19 -6.62 -11.31 -8.19
CA GLY A 19 -7.26 -10.75 -9.38
C GLY A 19 -8.36 -9.72 -9.09
N LEU A 20 -8.50 -9.31 -7.83
CA LEU A 20 -9.47 -8.33 -7.33
C LEU A 20 -8.87 -6.91 -7.43
N TYR A 21 -8.71 -6.42 -8.67
CA TYR A 21 -7.94 -5.20 -8.94
C TYR A 21 -8.61 -3.92 -8.43
N GLU A 22 -9.93 -3.83 -8.50
CA GLU A 22 -10.69 -2.66 -8.02
C GLU A 22 -10.56 -2.51 -6.50
N GLU A 23 -10.71 -3.62 -5.76
CA GLU A 23 -10.54 -3.67 -4.31
C GLU A 23 -9.09 -3.34 -3.91
N ALA A 24 -8.12 -3.81 -4.69
CA ALA A 24 -6.72 -3.45 -4.49
C ALA A 24 -6.49 -1.93 -4.62
N LEU A 25 -7.02 -1.30 -5.67
CA LEU A 25 -6.93 0.14 -5.90
C LEU A 25 -7.61 0.94 -4.79
N GLN A 26 -8.77 0.49 -4.30
CA GLN A 26 -9.47 1.11 -3.18
C GLN A 26 -8.60 1.12 -1.92
N HIS A 27 -7.91 0.03 -1.61
CA HIS A 27 -7.00 -0.02 -0.47
C HIS A 27 -5.79 0.90 -0.61
N TYR A 28 -5.21 1.05 -1.80
CA TYR A 28 -4.14 2.03 -2.02
C TYR A 28 -4.61 3.48 -1.90
N HIS A 29 -5.87 3.74 -2.24
CA HIS A 29 -6.49 5.05 -2.03
C HIS A 29 -6.69 5.31 -0.53
N GLN A 30 -7.25 4.35 0.21
CA GLN A 30 -7.44 4.43 1.67
C GLN A 30 -6.11 4.57 2.44
N ALA A 31 -5.03 3.94 1.95
CA ALA A 31 -3.69 4.08 2.51
C ALA A 31 -3.03 5.44 2.21
N GLU A 32 -3.68 6.30 1.41
CA GLU A 32 -3.12 7.56 0.91
C GLU A 32 -1.71 7.36 0.34
N LEU A 33 -1.50 6.31 -0.46
CA LEU A 33 -0.16 5.84 -0.89
C LEU A 33 0.74 6.97 -1.44
N HIS A 34 0.15 7.98 -2.07
CA HIS A 34 0.83 9.16 -2.61
C HIS A 34 1.44 10.09 -1.56
N THR A 35 0.93 10.12 -0.33
CA THR A 35 1.46 10.97 0.75
C THR A 35 2.59 10.27 1.52
N LEU A 36 2.80 8.97 1.28
CA LEU A 36 3.80 8.17 1.98
C LEU A 36 5.22 8.36 1.44
N THR A 37 5.37 8.84 0.21
CA THR A 37 6.68 9.17 -0.39
C THR A 37 7.32 10.41 0.23
N GLU A 38 6.52 11.27 0.87
CA GLU A 38 6.96 12.52 1.51
C GLU A 38 7.38 12.33 2.98
N LYS A 39 7.18 11.14 3.54
CA LYS A 39 7.44 10.84 4.96
C LYS A 39 8.75 10.08 5.14
N GLN A 40 9.49 10.39 6.22
CA GLN A 40 10.55 9.49 6.67
C GLN A 40 9.94 8.22 7.25
N LEU A 41 10.21 7.10 6.58
CA LEU A 41 9.68 5.79 6.92
C LEU A 41 10.83 4.80 7.24
N PRO A 42 10.63 3.86 8.16
CA PRO A 42 11.54 2.74 8.34
C PRO A 42 11.70 1.93 7.05
N SER A 43 12.86 1.30 6.85
CA SER A 43 13.17 0.53 5.63
C SER A 43 12.11 -0.52 5.27
N ARG A 44 11.50 -1.16 6.27
CA ARG A 44 10.40 -2.11 6.06
C ARG A 44 9.19 -1.45 5.37
N SER A 45 8.76 -0.29 5.86
CA SER A 45 7.61 0.43 5.31
C SER A 45 7.92 1.03 3.94
N LEU A 46 9.16 1.52 3.71
CA LEU A 46 9.60 1.94 2.38
C LEU A 46 9.50 0.82 1.34
N ARG A 47 9.92 -0.40 1.72
CA ARG A 47 9.78 -1.56 0.84
C ARG A 47 8.32 -1.85 0.50
N ILE A 48 7.43 -1.83 1.49
CA ILE A 48 6.00 -2.07 1.27
C ILE A 48 5.39 -1.00 0.34
N VAL A 49 5.74 0.27 0.53
CA VAL A 49 5.32 1.38 -0.34
C VAL A 49 5.82 1.18 -1.77
N ALA A 50 7.10 0.87 -1.96
CA ALA A 50 7.69 0.64 -3.27
C ALA A 50 7.02 -0.54 -4.00
N GLU A 51 6.80 -1.66 -3.31
CA GLU A 51 6.08 -2.81 -3.86
C GLU A 51 4.62 -2.48 -4.21
N SER A 52 3.96 -1.64 -3.41
CA SER A 52 2.58 -1.20 -3.66
C SER A 52 2.46 -0.29 -4.87
N TYR A 53 3.49 0.52 -5.15
CA TYR A 53 3.57 1.33 -6.37
C TYR A 53 3.84 0.50 -7.63
N ALA A 54 4.54 -0.63 -7.52
CA ALA A 54 4.84 -1.48 -8.67
C ALA A 54 3.60 -2.20 -9.25
N ILE A 55 2.52 -2.28 -8.47
CA ILE A 55 1.29 -3.01 -8.80
C ILE A 55 0.05 -2.13 -8.91
N LYS A 56 0.14 -0.86 -8.50
CA LYS A 56 -0.91 0.15 -8.70
C LYS A 56 -0.79 0.76 -10.09
#